data_AF-X1Q226-F1
#
_entry.id   AF-X1Q226-F1
#
_cell.length_a   1.000
_cell.length_b   1.000
_cell.length_c   1.000
_cell.angle_alpha   90.00
_cell.angle_beta   90.00
_cell.angle_gamma   90.00
#
_symmetry.space_group_name_H-M   'P 1'
#
loop_
_entity.id
_entity.type
_entity.pdbx_description
1 polymer ?
#
loop_
_entity_poly.entity_id
_entity_poly.type
_entity_poly.pdbx_seq_one_letter_code
_entity_poly.pdbx_strand_id
1 'polypeptide(L)' 'MSNVQTGKKCPKCGAEGRYNGEHETAVRNYSFPWGAVADVGWRCWNCGYEWGFEVQWEGLPLDAHTE' A
#
# COMPACT_ATOMS: atom_id res chain seq x y z
N MET A 1 8.39 8.23 -19.21
CA MET A 1 7.37 7.43 -18.49
C MET A 1 8.13 6.47 -17.59
N SER A 2 8.34 6.86 -16.34
CA SER A 2 9.07 6.04 -15.37
C SER A 2 8.19 4.86 -15.00
N ASN A 3 8.51 3.71 -15.58
CA ASN A 3 7.95 2.42 -15.23
C ASN A 3 8.38 2.13 -13.78
N VAL A 4 7.64 2.65 -12.80
CA VAL A 4 7.81 2.30 -11.40
C VAL A 4 7.45 0.83 -11.34
N GLN A 5 8.46 -0.02 -11.42
CA GLN A 5 8.31 -1.47 -11.23
C GLN A 5 8.00 -1.66 -9.74
N THR A 6 6.71 -1.53 -9.41
CA THR A 6 6.13 -1.59 -8.07
C THR A 6 6.57 -2.91 -7.43
N GLY A 7 7.66 -2.87 -6.65
CA GLY A 7 8.23 -4.05 -6.00
C GLY A 7 9.69 -4.38 -6.30
N LYS A 8 10.41 -3.67 -7.19
CA LYS A 8 11.84 -3.96 -7.43
C LYS A 8 12.81 -3.20 -6.53
N LYS A 9 12.49 -1.96 -6.17
CA LYS A 9 13.35 -1.11 -5.34
C LYS A 9 12.57 -0.52 -4.19
N CYS A 10 13.07 -0.68 -2.96
CA CYS A 10 12.55 0.02 -1.80
C CYS A 10 12.75 1.53 -2.00
N PRO A 11 11.68 2.34 -2.01
CA PRO A 11 11.79 3.78 -2.23
C PRO A 11 12.43 4.51 -1.04
N LYS A 12 12.51 3.88 0.14
CA LYS A 12 13.11 4.49 1.34
C LYS A 12 14.61 4.24 1.46
N CYS A 13 15.06 2.99 1.42
CA CYS A 13 16.46 2.64 1.65
C CYS A 13 17.21 2.25 0.36
N GLY A 14 16.51 2.18 -0.78
CA GLY A 14 17.12 1.83 -2.06
C GLY A 14 17.50 0.37 -2.23
N ALA A 15 17.11 -0.51 -1.29
CA ALA A 15 17.29 -1.96 -1.44
C ALA A 15 16.64 -2.44 -2.75
N GLU A 16 17.41 -3.14 -3.56
CA GLU A 16 16.97 -3.66 -4.85
C GLU A 16 16.93 -5.18 -4.70
N GLY A 17 15.72 -5.75 -4.68
CA GLY A 17 15.51 -7.18 -4.49
C GLY A 17 16.18 -7.96 -5.62
N ARG A 18 17.46 -8.31 -5.45
CA ARG A 18 18.26 -8.93 -6.50
C ARG A 18 17.98 -10.41 -6.64
N TYR A 19 17.65 -11.11 -5.55
CA TYR A 19 17.23 -12.52 -5.55
C TYR A 19 16.34 -12.85 -4.34
N ASN A 20 15.29 -13.67 -4.55
CA ASN A 20 14.46 -14.31 -3.51
C ASN A 20 13.71 -13.43 -2.48
N GLY A 21 13.33 -12.19 -2.81
CA GLY A 21 12.31 -11.49 -2.03
C GLY A 21 12.82 -10.62 -0.88
N GLU A 22 13.72 -9.66 -1.16
CA GLU A 22 13.97 -8.54 -0.23
C GLU A 22 12.71 -7.70 0.07
N HIS A 23 11.64 -7.95 -0.69
CA HIS A 23 10.32 -7.41 -0.47
C HIS A 23 9.34 -8.58 -0.31
N GLU A 24 8.48 -8.50 0.70
CA GLU A 24 7.36 -9.43 0.90
C GLU A 24 6.03 -8.73 0.68
N THR A 25 5.00 -9.53 0.40
CA THR A 25 3.62 -9.05 0.37
C THR A 25 3.22 -8.57 1.77
N ALA A 26 2.71 -7.35 1.86
CA ALA A 26 2.12 -6.81 3.07
C ALA A 26 0.62 -6.58 2.85
N VAL A 27 -0.19 -6.96 3.83
CA VAL A 27 -1.63 -6.75 3.79
C VAL A 27 -2.03 -5.80 4.91
N ARG A 28 -2.74 -4.74 4.57
CA ARG A 28 -3.34 -3.82 5.53
C ARG A 28 -4.86 -3.98 5.50
N ASN A 29 -5.43 -4.18 6.68
CA ASN A 29 -6.88 -4.28 6.85
C ASN A 29 -7.37 -2.95 7.44
N TYR A 30 -8.30 -2.31 6.74
CA TYR A 30 -8.98 -1.11 7.17
C TYR A 30 -10.41 -1.48 7.57
N SER A 31 -10.85 -0.98 8.71
CA SER A 31 -12.24 -1.12 9.16
C SER A 31 -12.91 0.24 9.04
N PHE A 32 -14.01 0.28 8.29
CA PHE A 32 -14.86 1.44 8.10
C PHE A 32 -16.26 1.15 8.64
N PRO A 33 -17.06 2.19 8.96
CA PRO A 33 -18.46 2.01 9.38
C PRO A 33 -19.33 1.25 8.37
N TRP A 34 -18.96 1.28 7.08
CA TRP A 34 -19.68 0.65 5.97
C TRP A 34 -19.06 -0.68 5.50
N GLY A 35 -17.94 -1.13 6.07
CA GLY A 35 -17.30 -2.39 5.69
C GLY A 35 -15.82 -2.49 6.03
N ALA A 36 -15.22 -3.65 5.71
CA ALA A 36 -13.79 -3.88 5.84
C ALA A 36 -13.14 -3.96 4.46
N VAL A 37 -11.99 -3.33 4.29
CA VAL A 37 -11.19 -3.34 3.05
C VAL A 37 -9.81 -3.90 3.37
N ALA A 38 -9.37 -4.88 2.59
CA ALA A 38 -8.00 -5.37 2.61
C ALA A 38 -7.24 -4.81 1.42
N ASP A 39 -6.09 -4.19 1.68
CA ASP A 39 -5.21 -3.58 0.68
C ASP A 39 -3.86 -4.28 0.69
N VAL A 40 -3.31 -4.54 -0.49
CA VAL A 40 -2.13 -5.39 -0.68
C VAL A 40 -1.00 -4.54 -1.25
N GLY A 41 0.09 -4.45 -0.50
CA GLY A 41 1.29 -3.73 -0.88
C GLY A 41 2.56 -4.55 -0.66
N TRP A 42 3.68 -3.84 -0.53
CA TRP A 42 5.01 -4.40 -0.36
C TRP A 42 5.62 -3.96 0.96
N ARG A 43 6.36 -4.83 1.64
CA ARG A 43 7.21 -4.50 2.79
C ARG A 43 8.67 -4.85 2.49
N CYS A 44 9.58 -3.92 2.78
CA CYS A 44 11.01 -4.15 2.64
C CYS A 44 11.60 -4.85 3.87
N TRP A 45 12.27 -5.97 3.66
CA TRP A 45 12.97 -6.71 4.72
C TRP A 45 14.13 -5.93 5.34
N ASN A 46 14.81 -5.09 4.55
CA ASN A 46 15.99 -4.36 5.01
C ASN A 46 15.67 -3.20 5.97
N CYS A 47 14.55 -2.49 5.75
CA CYS A 47 14.22 -1.30 6.56
C CYS A 47 12.79 -1.27 7.12
N GLY A 48 11.98 -2.30 6.85
CA GLY A 48 10.58 -2.39 7.29
C GLY A 48 9.63 -1.40 6.59
N TYR A 49 10.11 -0.60 5.63
CA TYR A 49 9.25 0.35 4.94
C TYR A 49 8.22 -0.38 4.08
N GLU A 50 6.99 0.11 4.09
CA GLU A 50 5.90 -0.46 3.32
C GLU A 50 5.37 0.56 2.30
N TRP A 51 4.99 0.11 1.09
CA TRP A 51 4.47 0.97 0.01
C TRP A 51 3.59 0.19 -0.97
N GLY A 52 2.92 0.93 -1.88
CA GLY A 52 2.06 0.34 -2.90
C GLY A 52 0.66 -0.02 -2.41
N PHE A 53 0.25 0.53 -1.27
CA PHE A 53 -1.14 0.48 -0.80
C PHE A 53 -1.95 1.57 -1.51
N GLU A 54 -3.07 1.20 -2.10
CA GLU A 54 -4.01 2.09 -2.77
C GLU A 54 -5.31 2.17 -1.98
N VAL A 55 -5.28 2.79 -0.79
CA VAL A 55 -6.52 3.26 -0.16
C VAL A 55 -6.93 4.56 -0.83
N GLN A 56 -7.62 4.44 -1.97
CA GLN A 56 -8.37 5.57 -2.55
C GLN A 56 -9.55 5.87 -1.63
N TRP A 57 -9.37 6.86 -0.74
CA TRP A 57 -10.50 7.57 -0.16
C TRP A 57 -10.78 8.81 -1.01
N GLU A 58 -11.52 8.63 -2.09
CA GLU A 58 -12.18 9.73 -2.77
C GLU A 58 -13.69 9.47 -2.73
N GLY A 59 -14.38 10.11 -1.76
CA GLY A 59 -15.80 10.41 -1.85
C GLY A 59 -16.76 9.50 -1.08
N LEU A 60 -16.79 9.63 0.25
CA LEU A 60 -18.11 9.95 0.82
C LEU A 60 -18.27 11.46 0.73
N PRO A 61 -19.23 11.98 -0.05
CA PRO A 61 -19.63 13.34 0.16
C PRO A 61 -20.31 13.39 1.55
N LEU A 62 -19.93 14.42 2.32
CA LEU A 62 -20.27 14.65 3.73
C LEU A 62 -21.72 15.17 3.90
N ASP A 63 -22.63 14.75 3.01
CA ASP A 63 -24.02 15.19 2.89
C ASP A 63 -25.03 14.03 3.07
N ALA A 64 -24.59 12.86 3.54
CA ALA A 64 -25.49 11.86 4.13
C ALA A 64 -25.93 12.23 5.56
N HIS A 65 -26.27 13.49 5.78
CA HIS A 65 -27.00 13.95 6.96
C HIS A 65 -28.00 15.04 6.56
N THR A 66 -29.28 14.67 6.62
CA THR A 66 -30.42 15.56 6.97
C THR A 66 -30.80 16.54 5.84
N GLU A 67 -31.93 16.43 5.15
CA GLU A 67 -33.33 16.19 5.56
C GLU A 67 -34.13 15.41 4.49
#